data_AF-A0A2M6ZW31-F1
#
_entry.id   AF-A0A2M6ZW31-F1
#
_cell.length_a   1.000
_cell.length_b   1.000
_cell.length_c   1.000
_cell.angle_alpha   90.00
_cell.angle_beta   90.00
_cell.angle_gamma   90.00
#
_symmetry.space_group_name_H-M   'P 1'
#
loop_
_entity.id
_entity.type
_entity.pdbx_description
1 polymer ?
#
loop_
_entity_poly.entity_id
_entity_poly.type
_entity_poly.pdbx_seq_one_letter_code
_entity_poly.pdbx_strand_id
1 'polypeptide(L)'
;MLNRVAQSLRAAGGTIFEFVVAKILNSFLNPDGIVVTRAREPALRTLIRDCSNLQRVMDFTKIPVKRRCDQTQLQDYPDLDLFALIRPSQDDGLWRLLAIINCKVSFHARDTEATFWGLLIRLSSNIPFVVVTEDRDIYKPKASELGQSCTQSTRARRLLESFSDGVYLVKQYNGVNDSSLCRDIETKRSQLEAGIRRIVFDDPNIPNHTKYCQSVRPIDDLIVHLRRWKEEIS
;
A
#
# COMPACT_ATOMS: atom_id res chain seq x y z
N MET A 1 28.97 2.77 13.58
CA MET A 1 28.62 3.97 12.77
C MET A 1 28.01 3.58 11.41
N LEU A 2 28.63 2.67 10.64
CA LEU A 2 28.12 2.15 9.35
C LEU A 2 26.68 1.59 9.41
N ASN A 3 26.30 0.90 10.49
CA ASN A 3 24.97 0.30 10.62
C ASN A 3 23.83 1.34 10.77
N ARG A 4 24.10 2.46 11.44
CA ARG A 4 23.13 3.58 11.58
C ARG A 4 22.90 4.32 10.26
N VAL A 5 23.96 4.53 9.48
CA VAL A 5 23.86 5.15 8.15
C VAL A 5 23.06 4.24 7.20
N ALA A 6 23.35 2.94 7.18
CA ALA A 6 22.60 1.98 6.38
C ALA A 6 21.13 1.82 6.81
N GLN A 7 20.81 1.97 8.10
CA GLN A 7 19.42 2.00 8.58
C GLN A 7 18.70 3.29 8.15
N SER A 8 19.35 4.45 8.28
CA SER A 8 18.81 5.74 7.84
C SER A 8 18.51 5.76 6.34
N LEU A 9 19.44 5.28 5.50
CA LEU A 9 19.23 5.18 4.05
C LEU A 9 18.08 4.24 3.68
N ARG A 10 17.91 3.13 4.41
CA ARG A 10 16.78 2.20 4.20
C ARG A 10 15.44 2.84 4.58
N ALA A 11 15.39 3.56 5.70
CA ALA A 11 14.19 4.28 6.14
C ALA A 11 13.81 5.40 5.15
N ALA A 12 14.80 6.15 4.66
CA ALA A 12 14.60 7.15 3.62
C ALA A 12 14.06 6.54 2.32
N GLY A 13 14.62 5.40 1.89
CA GLY A 13 14.13 4.66 0.71
C GLY A 13 12.69 4.19 0.85
N GLY A 14 12.30 3.66 2.03
CA GLY A 14 10.90 3.30 2.32
C GLY A 14 9.97 4.50 2.26
N THR A 15 10.36 5.62 2.88
CA THR A 15 9.57 6.86 2.88
C THR A 15 9.39 7.40 1.45
N ILE A 16 10.44 7.38 0.62
CA ILE A 16 10.35 7.80 -0.78
C ILE A 16 9.37 6.91 -1.55
N PHE A 17 9.42 5.59 -1.33
CA PHE A 17 8.53 4.64 -1.97
C PHE A 17 7.06 4.89 -1.61
N GLU A 18 6.75 5.12 -0.33
CA GLU A 18 5.40 5.51 0.11
C GLU A 18 4.88 6.74 -0.64
N PHE A 19 5.71 7.78 -0.79
CA PHE A 19 5.32 8.98 -1.51
C PHE A 19 5.12 8.74 -3.01
N VAL A 20 5.93 7.87 -3.63
CA VAL A 20 5.76 7.48 -5.03
C VAL A 20 4.42 6.75 -5.22
N VAL A 21 4.13 5.76 -4.39
CA VAL A 21 2.86 5.01 -4.42
C VAL A 21 1.67 5.96 -4.24
N ALA A 22 1.72 6.84 -3.23
CA ALA A 22 0.69 7.83 -3.01
C ALA A 22 0.51 8.78 -4.21
N LYS A 23 1.60 9.22 -4.85
CA LYS A 23 1.55 10.07 -6.05
C LYS A 23 0.91 9.35 -7.24
N ILE A 24 1.26 8.09 -7.50
CA ILE A 24 0.64 7.28 -8.55
C ILE A 24 -0.87 7.21 -8.31
N LEU A 25 -1.27 6.72 -7.14
CA LEU A 25 -2.69 6.49 -6.84
C LEU A 25 -3.50 7.80 -6.86
N ASN A 26 -3.02 8.86 -6.21
CA ASN A 26 -3.70 10.15 -6.19
C ASN A 26 -3.83 10.81 -7.57
N SER A 27 -2.96 10.49 -8.53
CA SER A 27 -3.06 11.02 -9.89
C SER A 27 -4.28 10.51 -10.66
N PHE A 28 -4.87 9.39 -10.22
CA PHE A 28 -6.04 8.77 -10.84
C PHE A 28 -7.27 8.76 -9.93
N LEU A 29 -7.08 8.73 -8.61
CA LEU A 29 -8.17 8.51 -7.64
C LEU A 29 -8.74 9.80 -7.03
N ASN A 30 -7.99 10.92 -7.06
CA ASN A 30 -8.48 12.20 -6.55
C ASN A 30 -9.78 12.67 -7.24
N PRO A 31 -9.92 12.57 -8.59
CA PRO A 31 -11.17 12.89 -9.26
C PRO A 31 -12.35 12.05 -8.78
N ASP A 32 -12.10 10.81 -8.37
CA ASP A 32 -13.11 9.89 -7.85
C ASP A 32 -13.39 10.10 -6.36
N GLY A 33 -12.86 11.17 -5.75
CA GLY A 33 -13.04 11.47 -4.33
C GLY A 33 -12.33 10.48 -3.40
N ILE A 34 -11.33 9.75 -3.87
CA ILE A 34 -10.46 8.90 -3.04
C ILE A 34 -9.09 9.58 -2.91
N VAL A 35 -8.60 9.73 -1.68
CA VAL A 35 -7.31 10.35 -1.37
C VAL A 35 -6.43 9.35 -0.65
N VAL A 36 -5.23 9.12 -1.16
CA VAL A 36 -4.21 8.29 -0.52
C VAL A 36 -3.22 9.18 0.24
N THR A 37 -3.05 8.96 1.52
CA THR A 37 -2.12 9.72 2.37
C THR A 37 -1.41 8.80 3.35
N ARG A 38 -0.34 9.29 3.99
CA ARG A 38 0.35 8.52 5.04
C ARG A 38 -0.56 8.28 6.23
N ALA A 39 -0.52 7.07 6.77
CA ALA A 39 -1.30 6.63 7.91
C ALA A 39 -0.67 7.12 9.24
N ARG A 40 -0.53 8.44 9.39
CA ARG A 40 0.00 9.08 10.62
C ARG A 40 -0.73 10.37 10.90
N GLU A 41 -0.97 10.67 12.18
CA GLU A 41 -1.76 11.84 12.61
C GLU A 41 -1.34 13.15 11.89
N PRO A 42 -0.04 13.51 11.76
CA PRO A 42 0.32 14.76 11.10
C PRO A 42 -0.14 14.85 9.64
N ALA A 43 -0.13 13.74 8.91
CA ALA A 43 -0.56 13.68 7.51
C ALA A 43 -2.08 13.59 7.38
N LEU A 44 -2.76 12.99 8.35
CA LEU A 44 -4.23 12.92 8.38
C LEU A 44 -4.84 14.28 8.77
N ARG A 45 -4.24 14.99 9.73
CA ARG A 45 -4.70 16.29 10.23
C ARG A 45 -4.65 17.41 9.17
N THR A 46 -3.84 17.26 8.11
CA THR A 46 -3.86 18.20 6.98
C THR A 46 -5.11 18.06 6.12
N LEU A 47 -5.74 16.88 6.12
CA LEU A 47 -6.95 16.55 5.35
C LEU A 47 -8.22 16.62 6.21
N ILE A 48 -8.21 15.93 7.36
CA ILE A 48 -9.34 15.81 8.27
C ILE A 48 -9.23 16.90 9.34
N ARG A 49 -9.94 18.01 9.12
CA ARG A 49 -9.94 19.16 10.04
C ARG A 49 -10.80 18.95 11.27
N ASP A 50 -11.85 18.14 11.15
CA ASP A 50 -12.64 17.72 12.30
C ASP A 50 -11.83 16.74 13.16
N CYS A 51 -11.42 17.21 14.34
CA CYS A 51 -10.68 16.42 15.32
C CYS A 51 -11.45 15.16 15.75
N SER A 52 -12.78 15.20 15.82
CA SER A 52 -13.58 14.03 16.19
C SER A 52 -13.52 12.96 15.11
N ASN A 53 -13.73 13.35 13.84
CA ASN A 53 -13.61 12.42 12.72
C ASN A 53 -12.19 11.87 12.57
N LEU A 54 -11.16 12.70 12.75
CA LEU A 54 -9.76 12.26 12.75
C LEU A 54 -9.52 11.19 13.82
N GLN A 55 -9.96 11.46 15.05
CA GLN A 55 -9.80 10.53 16.16
C GLN A 55 -10.55 9.21 15.90
N ARG A 56 -11.77 9.26 15.35
CA ARG A 56 -12.54 8.07 14.96
C ARG A 56 -11.81 7.24 13.90
N VAL A 57 -11.25 7.86 12.85
CA VAL A 57 -10.48 7.16 11.82
C VAL A 57 -9.25 6.49 12.43
N MET A 58 -8.53 7.20 13.30
CA MET A 58 -7.35 6.63 13.97
C MET A 58 -7.71 5.48 14.91
N ASP A 59 -8.71 5.65 15.77
CA ASP A 59 -9.14 4.64 16.73
C ASP A 59 -9.72 3.40 16.05
N PHE A 60 -10.40 3.57 14.91
CA PHE A 60 -10.89 2.45 14.10
C PHE A 60 -9.76 1.55 13.58
N THR A 61 -8.55 2.09 13.42
CA THR A 61 -7.37 1.32 12.99
C THR A 61 -6.50 0.79 14.12
N LYS A 62 -6.80 1.15 15.37
CA LYS A 62 -6.10 0.59 16.52
C LYS A 62 -6.54 -0.84 16.77
N ILE A 63 -5.61 -1.62 17.29
CA ILE A 63 -5.83 -3.02 17.62
C ILE A 63 -5.66 -3.26 19.12
N PRO A 64 -6.44 -4.17 19.70
CA PRO A 64 -6.30 -4.53 21.09
C PRO A 64 -5.05 -5.39 21.32
N VAL A 65 -4.13 -4.92 22.17
CA VAL A 65 -2.91 -5.64 22.59
C VAL A 65 -3.01 -5.99 24.07
N LYS A 66 -3.01 -7.30 24.36
CA LYS A 66 -3.15 -7.82 25.73
C LYS A 66 -1.81 -7.83 26.46
N ARG A 67 -1.76 -7.26 27.65
CA ARG A 67 -0.61 -7.28 28.55
C ARG A 67 -0.84 -8.27 29.67
N ARG A 68 -0.19 -9.43 29.57
CA ARG A 68 -0.35 -10.51 30.56
C ARG A 68 0.19 -10.13 31.95
N CYS A 69 1.17 -9.25 32.02
CA CYS A 69 1.82 -8.89 33.28
C CYS A 69 0.89 -8.15 34.24
N ASP A 70 0.02 -7.27 33.74
CA ASP A 70 -0.91 -6.46 34.53
C ASP A 70 -2.39 -6.79 34.23
N GLN A 71 -2.64 -7.80 33.40
CA GLN A 71 -3.98 -8.21 32.93
C GLN A 71 -4.75 -7.07 32.25
N THR A 72 -4.07 -6.08 31.69
CA THR A 72 -4.69 -4.96 30.95
C THR A 72 -4.71 -5.19 29.45
N GLN A 73 -5.50 -4.39 28.73
CA GLN A 73 -5.51 -4.33 27.28
C GLN A 73 -5.26 -2.89 26.84
N LEU A 74 -4.28 -2.72 25.95
CA LEU A 74 -3.98 -1.44 25.30
C LEU A 74 -4.55 -1.40 23.89
N GLN A 75 -4.76 -0.21 23.36
CA GLN A 75 -5.06 0.01 21.94
C GLN A 75 -3.78 0.48 21.27
N ASP A 76 -3.18 -0.37 20.44
CA ASP A 76 -1.93 -0.07 19.75
C ASP A 76 -2.19 0.32 18.30
N TYR A 77 -1.36 1.24 17.79
CA TYR A 77 -1.44 1.69 16.40
C TYR A 77 -0.47 0.86 15.56
N PRO A 78 -0.95 0.01 14.65
CA PRO A 78 -0.09 -0.89 13.89
C PRO A 78 0.82 -0.11 12.93
N ASP A 79 1.89 -0.74 12.44
CA ASP A 79 2.80 -0.13 11.45
C ASP A 79 2.13 -0.09 10.08
N LEU A 80 1.39 1.00 9.85
CA LEU A 80 0.64 1.26 8.62
C LEU A 80 1.32 2.38 7.85
N ASP A 81 1.48 2.16 6.54
CA ASP A 81 2.19 3.11 5.69
C ASP A 81 1.24 4.15 5.09
N LEU A 82 0.20 3.71 4.37
CA LEU A 82 -0.75 4.59 3.69
C LEU A 82 -2.22 4.21 3.98
N PHE A 83 -3.08 5.21 4.05
CA PHE A 83 -4.54 5.10 4.02
C PHE A 83 -5.08 5.59 2.70
N ALA A 84 -5.99 4.81 2.11
CA ALA A 84 -6.93 5.33 1.12
C ALA A 84 -8.20 5.79 1.85
N LEU A 85 -8.53 7.06 1.73
CA LEU A 85 -9.68 7.70 2.37
C LEU A 85 -10.70 8.15 1.32
N ILE A 86 -11.98 8.02 1.62
CA ILE A 86 -13.05 8.64 0.84
C ILE A 86 -13.30 10.04 1.38
N ARG A 87 -13.35 11.02 0.47
CA ARG A 87 -13.74 12.40 0.78
C ARG A 87 -15.19 12.43 1.27
N PRO A 88 -15.52 13.33 2.22
CA PRO A 88 -16.89 13.54 2.66
C PRO A 88 -17.86 13.68 1.49
N SER A 89 -18.99 12.98 1.59
CA SER A 89 -20.15 13.30 0.78
C SER A 89 -20.78 14.60 1.28
N GLN A 90 -21.66 15.22 0.49
CA GLN A 90 -22.40 16.40 0.93
C GLN A 90 -23.30 16.09 2.15
N ASP A 91 -23.69 14.83 2.34
CA ASP A 91 -24.72 14.43 3.30
C ASP A 91 -24.18 14.09 4.69
N ASP A 92 -22.98 13.52 4.80
CA ASP A 92 -22.43 13.09 6.10
C ASP A 92 -21.26 13.95 6.62
N GLY A 93 -20.55 14.65 5.74
CA GLY A 93 -19.42 15.50 6.13
C GLY A 93 -18.20 14.75 6.68
N LEU A 94 -18.18 13.41 6.62
CA LEU A 94 -17.15 12.58 7.27
C LEU A 94 -16.20 11.94 6.27
N TRP A 95 -14.90 12.02 6.57
CA TRP A 95 -13.88 11.19 5.95
C TRP A 95 -14.00 9.76 6.46
N ARG A 96 -13.93 8.80 5.53
CA ARG A 96 -14.03 7.37 5.84
C ARG A 96 -12.80 6.63 5.33
N LEU A 97 -12.32 5.67 6.12
CA LEU A 97 -11.23 4.79 5.71
C LEU A 97 -11.77 3.73 4.75
N LEU A 98 -11.16 3.66 3.56
CA LEU A 98 -11.54 2.72 2.51
C LEU A 98 -10.62 1.49 2.50
N ALA A 99 -9.31 1.71 2.56
CA ALA A 99 -8.32 0.63 2.52
C ALA A 99 -7.02 1.05 3.19
N ILE A 100 -6.27 0.04 3.62
CA ILE A 100 -4.92 0.19 4.18
C ILE A 100 -3.92 -0.37 3.17
N ILE A 101 -2.90 0.42 2.86
CA ILE A 101 -1.87 0.09 1.87
C ILE A 101 -0.52 0.06 2.59
N ASN A 102 0.05 -1.14 2.71
CA ASN A 102 1.35 -1.38 3.32
C ASN A 102 2.43 -1.41 2.23
N CYS A 103 3.42 -0.52 2.32
CA CYS A 103 4.44 -0.30 1.28
C CYS A 103 5.77 -0.90 1.71
N LYS A 104 6.29 -1.85 0.92
CA LYS A 104 7.57 -2.51 1.22
C LYS A 104 8.46 -2.52 -0.02
N VAL A 105 9.59 -1.82 0.03
CA VAL A 105 10.59 -1.85 -1.06
C VAL A 105 11.17 -3.26 -1.28
N SER A 106 11.40 -3.98 -0.18
CA SER A 106 11.88 -5.36 -0.15
C SER A 106 11.36 -6.04 1.11
N PHE A 107 11.16 -7.35 1.07
CA PHE A 107 10.57 -8.08 2.18
C PHE A 107 11.61 -8.50 3.19
N HIS A 108 12.60 -9.29 2.81
CA HIS A 108 13.57 -9.94 3.68
C HIS A 108 12.90 -10.66 4.87
N ALA A 109 12.77 -10.00 6.02
CA ALA A 109 12.05 -10.51 7.20
C ALA A 109 10.77 -9.73 7.55
N ARG A 110 10.45 -8.68 6.77
CA ARG A 110 9.31 -7.77 6.96
C ARG A 110 8.02 -8.28 6.31
N ASP A 111 8.09 -9.37 5.53
CA ASP A 111 6.90 -10.10 5.07
C ASP A 111 6.06 -10.58 6.25
N THR A 112 6.70 -11.10 7.31
CA THR A 112 6.02 -11.62 8.50
C THR A 112 5.29 -10.51 9.26
N GLU A 113 5.89 -9.32 9.35
CA GLU A 113 5.27 -8.15 9.98
C GLU A 113 4.05 -7.66 9.19
N ALA A 114 4.18 -7.50 7.87
CA ALA A 114 3.06 -7.12 7.02
C ALA A 114 1.91 -8.14 7.09
N THR A 115 2.26 -9.44 7.13
CA THR A 115 1.31 -10.55 7.27
C THR A 115 0.60 -10.51 8.63
N PHE A 116 1.32 -10.25 9.70
CA PHE A 116 0.77 -10.15 11.05
C PHE A 116 -0.26 -9.01 11.15
N TRP A 117 0.07 -7.83 10.64
CA TRP A 117 -0.86 -6.71 10.63
C TRP A 117 -2.05 -6.94 9.70
N GLY A 118 -1.83 -7.52 8.52
CA GLY A 118 -2.91 -7.87 7.60
C GLY A 118 -3.93 -8.83 8.22
N LEU A 119 -3.46 -9.88 8.89
CA LEU A 119 -4.34 -10.80 9.62
C LEU A 119 -5.16 -10.08 10.70
N LEU A 120 -4.51 -9.27 11.54
CA LEU A 120 -5.19 -8.59 12.64
C LEU A 120 -6.26 -7.62 12.14
N ILE A 121 -5.97 -6.82 11.11
CA ILE A 121 -6.90 -5.84 10.53
C ILE A 121 -8.10 -6.54 9.91
N ARG A 122 -7.87 -7.62 9.15
CA ARG A 122 -8.94 -8.39 8.52
C ARG A 122 -9.87 -9.01 9.54
N LEU A 123 -9.32 -9.53 10.64
CA LEU A 123 -10.11 -10.09 11.74
C LEU A 123 -10.85 -9.03 12.56
N SER A 124 -10.31 -7.81 12.70
CA SER A 124 -10.90 -6.79 13.58
C SER A 124 -11.90 -5.86 12.89
N SER A 125 -11.68 -5.54 11.61
CA SER A 125 -12.33 -4.39 10.96
C SER A 125 -12.85 -4.68 9.55
N ASN A 126 -12.46 -5.82 8.95
CA ASN A 126 -12.76 -6.19 7.56
C ASN A 126 -12.39 -5.10 6.53
N ILE A 127 -11.47 -4.19 6.87
CA ILE A 127 -10.94 -3.20 5.96
C ILE A 127 -10.00 -3.91 4.98
N PRO A 128 -10.12 -3.67 3.66
CA PRO A 128 -9.15 -4.17 2.69
C PRO A 128 -7.72 -3.78 3.08
N PHE A 129 -6.88 -4.79 3.25
CA PHE A 129 -5.46 -4.64 3.55
C PHE A 129 -4.64 -5.16 2.38
N VAL A 130 -3.88 -4.26 1.74
CA VAL A 130 -3.04 -4.62 0.59
C VAL A 130 -1.58 -4.33 0.83
N VAL A 131 -0.73 -5.05 0.11
CA VAL A 131 0.71 -4.85 0.12
C VAL A 131 1.16 -4.34 -1.23
N VAL A 132 1.93 -3.27 -1.25
CA VAL A 132 2.54 -2.71 -2.46
C VAL A 132 4.05 -2.84 -2.33
N THR A 133 4.72 -3.36 -3.36
CA THR A 133 6.15 -3.67 -3.30
C THR A 133 6.88 -3.40 -4.61
N GLU A 134 8.14 -2.98 -4.50
CA GLU A 134 9.05 -2.94 -5.67
C GLU A 134 9.67 -4.30 -5.97
N ASP A 135 9.62 -5.22 -4.99
CA ASP A 135 10.39 -6.47 -5.00
C ASP A 135 11.83 -6.23 -5.46
N ARG A 136 12.48 -5.21 -4.87
CA ARG A 136 13.65 -4.52 -5.44
C ARG A 136 14.83 -5.41 -5.85
N ASP A 137 14.91 -6.61 -5.29
CA ASP A 137 15.96 -7.57 -5.65
C ASP A 137 15.83 -8.07 -7.11
N ILE A 138 14.69 -7.94 -7.79
CA ILE A 138 14.53 -8.30 -9.22
C ILE A 138 15.40 -7.47 -10.16
N TYR A 139 15.80 -6.25 -9.76
CA TYR A 139 16.68 -5.36 -10.53
C TYR A 139 18.18 -5.72 -10.38
N LYS A 140 18.47 -6.76 -9.60
CA LYS A 140 19.80 -7.34 -9.41
C LYS A 140 19.81 -8.75 -9.99
N PRO A 141 20.98 -9.42 -10.12
CA PRO A 141 21.04 -10.84 -10.46
C PRO A 141 20.60 -11.71 -9.27
N LYS A 142 19.40 -11.47 -8.76
CA LYS A 142 18.75 -12.17 -7.65
C LYS A 142 17.32 -12.51 -8.06
N ALA A 143 16.83 -13.64 -7.56
CA ALA A 143 15.44 -14.02 -7.73
C ALA A 143 14.50 -13.08 -6.96
N SER A 144 13.28 -12.90 -7.48
CA SER A 144 12.17 -12.29 -6.76
C SER A 144 12.00 -12.88 -5.35
N GLU A 145 11.77 -12.03 -4.36
CA GLU A 145 11.45 -12.47 -3.00
C GLU A 145 10.08 -13.15 -2.90
N LEU A 146 9.25 -13.00 -3.94
CA LEU A 146 7.95 -13.65 -4.10
C LEU A 146 8.03 -14.98 -4.87
N GLY A 147 9.19 -15.30 -5.47
CA GLY A 147 9.38 -16.48 -6.31
C GLY A 147 8.95 -16.24 -7.76
N GLN A 148 9.04 -17.27 -8.61
CA GLN A 148 8.84 -17.11 -10.06
C GLN A 148 7.35 -17.02 -10.45
N SER A 149 6.48 -17.70 -9.70
CA SER A 149 5.05 -17.81 -10.01
C SER A 149 4.27 -18.29 -8.79
N CYS A 150 2.94 -18.43 -8.90
CA CYS A 150 2.09 -18.88 -7.79
C CYS A 150 2.37 -20.38 -7.48
N THR A 151 2.75 -21.18 -8.49
CA THR A 151 3.17 -22.58 -8.31
C THR A 151 4.62 -22.71 -7.83
N GLN A 152 5.48 -21.77 -8.21
CA GLN A 152 6.87 -21.68 -7.77
C GLN A 152 7.05 -20.49 -6.82
N SER A 153 6.24 -20.49 -5.75
CA SER A 153 6.17 -19.41 -4.77
C SER A 153 7.20 -19.55 -3.66
N THR A 154 7.65 -18.43 -3.11
CA THR A 154 8.42 -18.40 -1.85
C THR A 154 7.47 -18.46 -0.65
N ARG A 155 8.05 -18.60 0.55
CA ARG A 155 7.30 -18.45 1.81
C ARG A 155 6.62 -17.08 1.89
N ALA A 156 7.34 -16.01 1.53
CA ALA A 156 6.82 -14.64 1.60
C ALA A 156 5.56 -14.49 0.73
N ARG A 157 5.60 -14.95 -0.53
CA ARG A 157 4.42 -14.92 -1.42
C ARG A 157 3.24 -15.67 -0.83
N ARG A 158 3.43 -16.91 -0.37
CA ARG A 158 2.33 -17.69 0.23
C ARG A 158 1.69 -16.99 1.43
N LEU A 159 2.50 -16.40 2.31
CA LEU A 159 1.98 -15.67 3.47
C LEU A 159 1.21 -14.42 3.03
N LEU A 160 1.80 -13.59 2.18
CA LEU A 160 1.16 -12.36 1.73
C LEU A 160 -0.15 -12.64 0.97
N GLU A 161 -0.18 -13.64 0.09
CA GLU A 161 -1.39 -14.05 -0.62
C GLU A 161 -2.48 -14.59 0.32
N SER A 162 -2.11 -15.15 1.47
CA SER A 162 -3.07 -15.71 2.45
C SER A 162 -3.65 -14.65 3.38
N PHE A 163 -2.88 -13.60 3.69
CA PHE A 163 -3.20 -12.67 4.78
C PHE A 163 -3.37 -11.22 4.34
N SER A 164 -3.28 -10.94 3.04
CA SER A 164 -3.65 -9.65 2.43
C SER A 164 -4.73 -9.85 1.36
N ASP A 165 -5.46 -8.79 1.04
CA ASP A 165 -6.47 -8.77 -0.03
C ASP A 165 -5.84 -8.60 -1.42
N GLY A 166 -4.54 -8.32 -1.48
CA GLY A 166 -3.76 -8.31 -2.70
C GLY A 166 -2.34 -7.79 -2.50
N VAL A 167 -1.44 -8.29 -3.35
CA VAL A 167 -0.06 -7.85 -3.46
C VAL A 167 0.11 -7.16 -4.81
N TYR A 168 0.62 -5.94 -4.81
CA TYR A 168 0.76 -5.11 -5.99
C TYR A 168 2.22 -4.75 -6.25
N LEU A 169 2.67 -4.95 -7.48
CA LEU A 169 4.02 -4.66 -7.92
C LEU A 169 4.09 -3.26 -8.52
N VAL A 170 5.19 -2.58 -8.21
CA VAL A 170 5.53 -1.25 -8.73
C VAL A 170 6.97 -1.28 -9.20
N LYS A 171 7.25 -0.72 -10.37
CA LYS A 171 8.64 -0.56 -10.81
C LYS A 171 9.39 0.48 -10.01
N GLN A 172 10.72 0.40 -10.04
CA GLN A 172 11.57 1.29 -9.25
C GLN A 172 11.55 2.72 -9.81
N TYR A 173 11.31 3.71 -8.94
CA TYR A 173 11.46 5.14 -9.25
C TYR A 173 12.48 5.78 -8.30
N ASN A 174 13.15 6.85 -8.75
CA ASN A 174 14.12 7.57 -7.92
C ASN A 174 13.47 8.53 -6.91
N GLY A 175 12.15 8.78 -7.05
CA GLY A 175 11.35 9.51 -6.10
C GLY A 175 10.18 10.25 -6.74
N VAL A 176 9.50 11.09 -5.96
CA VAL A 176 8.28 11.79 -6.40
C VAL A 176 8.49 12.72 -7.59
N ASN A 177 9.70 13.26 -7.77
CA ASN A 177 10.02 14.18 -8.87
C ASN A 177 10.73 13.49 -10.03
N ASP A 178 10.74 12.15 -10.06
CA ASP A 178 11.32 11.40 -11.16
C ASP A 178 10.56 11.68 -12.47
N SER A 179 11.31 12.09 -13.50
CA SER A 179 10.74 12.37 -14.82
C SER A 179 10.09 11.14 -15.47
N SER A 180 10.58 9.93 -15.17
CA SER A 180 9.98 8.67 -15.64
C SER A 180 8.61 8.45 -15.01
N LEU A 181 8.49 8.67 -13.69
CA LEU A 181 7.20 8.61 -12.99
C LEU A 181 6.18 9.57 -13.58
N CYS A 182 6.57 10.82 -13.83
CA CYS A 182 5.67 11.81 -14.44
C CYS A 182 5.24 11.38 -15.86
N ARG A 183 6.15 10.83 -16.66
CA ARG A 183 5.86 10.32 -18.00
C ARG A 183 4.93 9.12 -17.97
N ASP A 184 5.13 8.21 -17.02
CA ASP A 184 4.31 7.01 -16.85
C ASP A 184 2.90 7.37 -16.39
N ILE A 185 2.75 8.36 -15.49
CA ILE A 185 1.44 8.89 -15.10
C ILE A 185 0.70 9.45 -16.32
N GLU A 186 1.36 10.25 -17.15
CA GLU A 186 0.74 10.82 -18.35
C GLU A 186 0.40 9.75 -19.39
N THR A 187 1.31 8.78 -19.59
CA THR A 187 1.10 7.64 -20.48
C THR A 187 -0.13 6.84 -20.04
N LYS A 188 -0.26 6.55 -18.75
CA LYS A 188 -1.42 5.82 -18.23
C LYS A 188 -2.71 6.63 -18.39
N ARG A 189 -2.67 7.95 -18.16
CA ARG A 189 -3.83 8.84 -18.36
C ARG A 189 -4.32 8.78 -19.81
N SER A 190 -3.43 8.98 -20.77
CA SER A 190 -3.74 8.87 -22.21
C SER A 190 -4.28 7.48 -22.58
N GLN A 191 -3.73 6.42 -22.00
CA GLN A 191 -4.24 5.06 -22.22
C GLN A 191 -5.67 4.86 -21.69
N LEU A 192 -5.97 5.36 -20.48
CA LEU A 192 -7.31 5.26 -19.90
C LEU A 192 -8.34 6.02 -20.73
N GLU A 193 -7.99 7.22 -21.22
CA GLU A 193 -8.84 8.00 -22.14
C GLU A 193 -9.10 7.27 -23.46
N ALA A 194 -8.11 6.56 -23.97
CA ALA A 194 -8.23 5.71 -25.17
C ALA A 194 -8.90 4.34 -24.90
N GLY A 195 -9.30 4.04 -23.66
CA GLY A 195 -9.86 2.73 -23.28
C GLY A 195 -8.85 1.58 -23.29
N ILE A 196 -7.54 1.89 -23.35
CA ILE A 196 -6.45 0.92 -23.38
C ILE A 196 -6.07 0.52 -21.95
N ARG A 197 -6.10 -0.79 -21.69
CA ARG A 197 -5.65 -1.37 -20.41
C ARG A 197 -4.29 -2.04 -20.59
N ARG A 198 -3.21 -1.28 -20.45
CA ARG A 198 -1.84 -1.79 -20.39
C ARG A 198 -1.21 -1.50 -19.03
N ILE A 199 -0.23 -2.31 -18.67
CA ILE A 199 0.59 -2.16 -17.48
C ILE A 199 1.62 -1.07 -17.76
N VAL A 200 1.70 -0.07 -16.88
CA VAL A 200 2.62 1.07 -17.04
C VAL A 200 3.55 1.19 -15.84
N PHE A 201 3.04 0.91 -14.63
CA PHE A 201 3.76 1.14 -13.39
C PHE A 201 4.51 -0.09 -12.87
N ASP A 202 4.72 -1.11 -13.69
CA ASP A 202 5.52 -2.29 -13.39
C ASP A 202 6.34 -2.72 -14.62
N ASP A 203 7.40 -3.49 -14.41
CA ASP A 203 8.34 -3.93 -15.44
C ASP A 203 8.29 -5.47 -15.62
N PRO A 204 7.21 -6.02 -16.22
CA PRO A 204 7.00 -7.47 -16.33
C PRO A 204 8.03 -8.20 -17.20
N ASN A 205 8.83 -7.46 -17.97
CA ASN A 205 9.84 -8.01 -18.86
C ASN A 205 11.21 -8.20 -18.18
N ILE A 206 11.36 -7.83 -16.91
CA ILE A 206 12.59 -8.10 -16.16
C ILE A 206 12.75 -9.62 -15.99
N PRO A 207 13.92 -10.22 -16.27
CA PRO A 207 14.09 -11.67 -16.25
C PRO A 207 13.72 -12.35 -14.92
N ASN A 208 13.93 -11.65 -13.80
CA ASN A 208 13.67 -12.16 -12.45
C ASN A 208 12.30 -11.77 -11.90
N HIS A 209 11.43 -11.15 -12.72
CA HIS A 209 10.10 -10.70 -12.33
C HIS A 209 9.19 -11.87 -11.98
N THR A 210 8.31 -11.66 -11.01
CA THR A 210 7.35 -12.69 -10.57
C THR A 210 6.08 -12.67 -11.41
N LYS A 211 5.64 -13.83 -11.88
CA LYS A 211 4.40 -13.90 -12.67
C LYS A 211 3.19 -13.44 -11.85
N TYR A 212 2.34 -12.65 -12.50
CA TYR A 212 1.05 -12.25 -11.96
C TYR A 212 0.11 -13.44 -11.76
N CYS A 213 -0.82 -13.30 -10.82
CA CYS A 213 -2.04 -14.11 -10.73
C CYS A 213 -3.13 -13.34 -9.97
N GLN A 214 -4.13 -14.06 -9.45
CA GLN A 214 -5.28 -13.43 -8.80
C GLN A 214 -4.87 -12.56 -7.60
N SER A 215 -3.82 -12.92 -6.87
CA SER A 215 -3.39 -12.20 -5.66
C SER A 215 -2.15 -11.33 -5.84
N VAL A 216 -1.39 -11.51 -6.93
CA VAL A 216 -0.18 -10.71 -7.25
C VAL A 216 -0.38 -10.03 -8.59
N ARG A 217 -0.45 -8.69 -8.59
CA ARG A 217 -0.88 -7.88 -9.75
C ARG A 217 -0.01 -6.63 -9.91
N PRO A 218 -0.02 -5.94 -11.05
CA PRO A 218 0.55 -4.60 -11.15
C PRO A 218 -0.27 -3.59 -10.32
N ILE A 219 0.35 -2.52 -9.82
CA ILE A 219 -0.36 -1.44 -9.10
C ILE A 219 -1.44 -0.76 -9.93
N ASP A 220 -1.36 -0.82 -11.26
CA ASP A 220 -2.42 -0.40 -12.17
C ASP A 220 -3.80 -0.97 -11.77
N ASP A 221 -3.84 -2.21 -11.30
CA ASP A 221 -5.07 -2.88 -10.88
C ASP A 221 -5.59 -2.38 -9.52
N LEU A 222 -4.70 -1.90 -8.64
CA LEU A 222 -5.09 -1.33 -7.35
C LEU A 222 -5.97 -0.07 -7.52
N ILE A 223 -5.72 0.72 -8.58
CA ILE A 223 -6.56 1.87 -8.92
C ILE A 223 -8.01 1.42 -9.17
N VAL A 224 -8.18 0.33 -9.92
CA VAL A 224 -9.50 -0.22 -10.24
C VAL A 224 -10.15 -0.84 -8.99
N HIS A 225 -9.38 -1.55 -8.18
CA HIS A 225 -9.90 -2.16 -6.95
C HIS A 225 -10.35 -1.13 -5.92
N LEU A 226 -9.60 -0.04 -5.73
CA LEU A 226 -10.01 1.03 -4.81
C LEU A 226 -11.33 1.69 -5.25
N ARG A 227 -11.53 1.89 -6.56
CA ARG A 227 -12.82 2.37 -7.08
C ARG A 227 -13.95 1.39 -6.79
N ARG A 228 -13.73 0.10 -7.06
CA ARG A 228 -14.71 -0.95 -6.80
C ARG A 228 -15.07 -1.04 -5.31
N TRP A 229 -14.09 -1.02 -4.42
CA TRP A 229 -14.35 -1.05 -2.98
C TRP A 229 -15.12 0.17 -2.50
N LYS A 230 -14.89 1.35 -3.10
CA LYS A 230 -15.71 2.53 -2.80
C LYS A 230 -17.17 2.29 -3.20
N GLU A 231 -17.42 1.72 -4.38
CA GLU A 231 -18.78 1.38 -4.84
C GLU A 231 -19.47 0.36 -3.94
N GLU A 232 -18.73 -0.59 -3.35
CA GLU A 232 -19.27 -1.61 -2.44
C GLU A 232 -19.73 -1.05 -1.08
N ILE A 233 -19.23 0.14 -0.68
CA ILE A 233 -19.55 0.77 0.62
C ILE A 233 -20.32 2.09 0.51
N SER A 234 -20.62 2.54 -0.72
CA SER A 234 -21.44 3.72 -0.99
C SER A 234 -22.91 3.32 -1.14
#